data_AF-A0AAV3B4E5-F1
#
_entry.id   AF-A0AAV3B4E5-F1
#
_cell.length_a   1.000
_cell.length_b   1.000
_cell.length_c   1.000
_cell.angle_alpha   90.00
_cell.angle_beta   90.00
_cell.angle_gamma   90.00
#
_symmetry.space_group_name_H-M   'P 1'
#
loop_
_entity.id
_entity.type
_entity.pdbx_description
1 polymer ?
#
loop_
_entity_poly.entity_id
_entity_poly.type
_entity_poly.pdbx_seq_one_letter_code
_entity_poly.pdbx_strand_id
1 'polypeptide(L)'
;MYFKIGTTLKFKCRPGYIPVEKKSNEITCLDNLTWSEPEVFCERLSCDKPADIAHGQMHYKDFLFESSVNYTCKEEQGYTMFSRKNYRDCQADGTWSGKPPVCKESICDNIWELQEEARKCTSTPDEWIKYLQVQYLYLQIENLKLDIEIKKKKLSEK
;
A
#
# COMPACT_ATOMS: atom_id res chain seq x y z
N MET A 1 -28.27 26.53 23.85
CA MET A 1 -29.21 25.39 24.06
C MET A 1 -29.15 25.03 25.53
N TYR A 2 -30.31 24.87 26.20
CA TYR A 2 -30.40 24.43 27.60
C TYR A 2 -31.31 23.20 27.65
N PHE A 3 -30.95 22.22 28.48
CA PHE A 3 -31.70 20.97 28.62
C PHE A 3 -32.31 20.91 30.02
N LYS A 4 -33.57 20.48 30.10
CA LYS A 4 -34.28 20.31 31.38
C LYS A 4 -33.88 18.99 32.02
N ILE A 5 -34.05 18.89 33.34
CA ILE A 5 -34.00 17.62 34.06
C ILE A 5 -34.93 16.60 33.37
N GLY A 6 -34.48 15.36 33.25
CA GLY A 6 -35.15 14.28 32.52
C GLY A 6 -34.94 14.31 31.00
N THR A 7 -34.21 15.29 30.45
CA THR A 7 -33.87 15.26 29.02
C THR A 7 -32.88 14.13 28.74
N THR A 8 -33.18 13.30 27.75
CA THR A 8 -32.29 12.24 27.27
C THR A 8 -31.72 12.60 25.90
N LEU A 9 -30.40 12.46 25.75
CA LEU A 9 -29.69 12.63 24.48
C LEU A 9 -29.23 11.26 23.97
N LYS A 10 -29.42 11.04 22.67
CA LYS A 10 -29.01 9.81 21.98
C LYS A 10 -27.83 10.08 21.07
N PHE A 11 -26.75 9.32 21.25
CA PHE A 11 -25.55 9.42 20.44
C PHE A 11 -25.53 8.42 19.30
N LYS A 12 -24.74 8.72 18.28
CA LYS A 12 -24.42 7.80 17.18
C LYS A 12 -22.93 7.54 17.16
N CYS A 13 -22.54 6.34 16.77
CA CYS A 13 -21.13 6.02 16.55
C CYS A 13 -20.57 6.84 15.39
N ARG A 14 -19.27 7.15 15.47
CA ARG A 14 -18.54 7.77 14.38
C ARG A 14 -18.39 6.76 13.23
N PRO A 15 -18.20 7.22 11.98
CA PRO A 15 -17.82 6.32 10.88
C PRO A 15 -16.61 5.45 11.26
N GLY A 16 -16.63 4.16 10.92
CA GLY A 16 -15.60 3.21 11.37
C GLY A 16 -15.87 2.53 12.71
N TYR A 17 -16.96 2.91 13.40
CA TYR A 17 -17.37 2.31 14.67
C TYR A 17 -18.81 1.80 14.61
N ILE A 18 -19.08 0.70 15.31
CA ILE A 18 -20.40 0.08 15.41
C ILE A 18 -20.90 0.05 16.86
N PRO A 19 -22.22 0.06 17.10
CA PRO A 19 -22.78 -0.06 18.44
C PRO A 19 -22.45 -1.41 19.08
N VAL A 20 -22.03 -1.39 20.33
CA VAL A 20 -21.81 -2.59 21.15
C VAL A 20 -23.16 -3.12 21.62
N GLU A 21 -23.39 -4.42 21.51
CA GLU A 21 -24.62 -5.04 21.99
C GLU A 21 -24.83 -4.80 23.49
N LYS A 22 -26.08 -4.53 23.88
CA LYS A 22 -26.52 -4.32 25.28
C LYS A 22 -25.86 -3.12 25.98
N LYS A 23 -25.28 -2.17 25.24
CA LYS A 23 -24.78 -0.90 25.77
C LYS A 23 -25.70 0.26 25.43
N SER A 24 -25.91 1.16 26.38
CA SER A 24 -26.74 2.35 26.17
C SER A 24 -25.98 3.42 25.40
N ASN A 25 -26.56 3.93 24.31
CA ASN A 25 -26.07 5.11 23.61
C ASN A 25 -26.75 6.41 24.06
N GLU A 26 -27.39 6.37 25.23
CA GLU A 26 -28.19 7.47 25.76
C GLU A 26 -27.64 7.98 27.08
N ILE A 27 -27.63 9.31 27.25
CA ILE A 27 -27.35 9.98 28.53
C ILE A 27 -28.56 10.81 28.95
N THR A 28 -28.84 10.89 30.24
CA THR A 28 -29.99 11.63 30.77
C THR A 28 -29.55 12.70 31.76
N CYS A 29 -30.16 13.89 31.68
CA CYS A 29 -29.93 14.96 32.64
C CYS A 29 -30.66 14.63 33.95
N LEU A 30 -29.89 14.38 35.00
CA LEU A 30 -30.34 13.96 36.31
C LEU A 30 -30.80 15.17 37.15
N ASP A 31 -31.50 14.88 38.26
CA ASP A 31 -32.06 15.91 39.16
C ASP A 31 -30.98 16.81 39.80
N ASN A 32 -29.75 16.30 39.93
CA ASN A 32 -28.59 17.03 40.44
C ASN A 32 -27.93 17.95 39.39
N LEU A 33 -28.58 18.16 38.23
CA LEU A 33 -28.08 18.95 37.11
C LEU A 33 -26.78 18.41 36.46
N THR A 34 -26.49 17.12 36.64
CA THR A 34 -25.42 16.42 35.91
C THR A 34 -26.00 15.45 34.89
N TRP A 35 -25.20 15.03 33.90
CA TRP A 35 -25.58 13.93 33.02
C TRP A 35 -25.31 12.59 33.69
N SER A 36 -26.08 11.56 33.33
CA SER A 36 -25.77 10.18 33.69
C SER A 36 -24.42 9.75 33.12
N GLU A 37 -23.74 8.83 33.82
CA GLU A 37 -22.45 8.29 33.37
C GLU A 37 -22.59 7.66 31.96
N PRO A 38 -21.76 8.07 30.99
CA PRO A 38 -21.81 7.49 29.65
C PRO A 38 -21.21 6.09 29.63
N GLU A 39 -21.89 5.14 28.99
CA GLU A 39 -21.30 3.83 28.71
C GLU A 39 -20.42 3.88 27.45
N VAL A 40 -19.38 3.03 27.41
CA VAL A 40 -18.68 2.77 26.15
C VAL A 40 -19.58 1.91 25.27
N PHE A 41 -20.29 2.55 24.35
CA PHE A 41 -21.30 1.92 23.50
C PHE A 41 -20.88 1.75 22.03
N CYS A 42 -19.67 2.18 21.65
CA CYS A 42 -19.13 2.00 20.31
C CYS A 42 -17.82 1.24 20.34
N GLU A 43 -17.64 0.33 19.39
CA GLU A 43 -16.38 -0.37 19.15
C GLU A 43 -15.96 -0.25 17.69
N ARG A 44 -14.67 -0.54 17.40
CA ARG A 44 -14.16 -0.50 16.04
C ARG A 44 -14.87 -1.56 15.20
N LEU A 45 -15.31 -1.20 14.00
CA LEU A 45 -15.84 -2.20 13.07
C LEU A 45 -14.74 -3.19 12.68
N SER A 46 -15.14 -4.41 12.30
CA SER A 46 -14.24 -5.40 11.71
C SER A 46 -14.41 -5.41 10.20
N CYS A 47 -13.30 -5.30 9.48
CA CYS A 47 -13.24 -5.71 8.08
C CYS A 47 -13.21 -7.24 7.98
N ASP A 48 -13.67 -7.77 6.85
CA ASP A 48 -13.52 -9.19 6.52
C ASP A 48 -12.05 -9.55 6.38
N LYS A 49 -11.67 -10.80 6.72
CA LYS A 49 -10.28 -11.24 6.53
C LYS A 49 -9.90 -11.10 5.03
N PRO A 50 -8.84 -10.35 4.69
CA PRO A 50 -8.35 -10.26 3.32
C PRO A 50 -7.98 -11.64 2.76
N ALA A 51 -8.07 -11.82 1.45
CA ALA A 51 -7.59 -13.03 0.80
C ALA A 51 -6.07 -13.16 0.96
N ASP A 52 -5.63 -14.40 1.16
CA ASP A 52 -4.21 -14.76 1.11
C ASP A 52 -3.67 -14.58 -0.32
N ILE A 53 -2.36 -14.32 -0.43
CA ILE A 53 -1.71 -14.12 -1.72
C ILE A 53 -0.88 -15.35 -2.10
N ALA A 54 -0.91 -15.73 -3.38
CA ALA A 54 -0.07 -16.81 -3.89
C ALA A 54 1.41 -16.43 -3.76
N HIS A 55 2.25 -17.38 -3.35
CA HIS A 55 3.70 -17.21 -3.17
C HIS A 55 4.07 -16.04 -2.23
N GLY A 56 3.21 -15.76 -1.25
CA GLY A 56 3.48 -14.78 -0.21
C GLY A 56 2.86 -15.16 1.13
N GLN A 57 2.99 -14.24 2.07
CA GLN A 57 2.49 -14.35 3.44
C GLN A 57 1.83 -13.04 3.84
N MET A 58 0.77 -13.12 4.64
CA MET A 58 0.08 -11.98 5.23
C MET A 58 0.39 -11.88 6.71
N HIS A 59 0.79 -10.68 7.16
CA HIS A 59 1.13 -10.33 8.53
C HIS A 59 0.13 -9.31 9.06
N TYR A 60 -0.48 -9.60 10.21
CA TYR A 60 -1.53 -8.76 10.77
C TYR A 60 -1.61 -8.91 12.29
N LYS A 61 -2.16 -7.89 12.95
CA LYS A 61 -2.49 -7.93 14.39
C LYS A 61 -3.97 -8.24 14.61
N ASP A 62 -4.83 -7.54 13.89
CA ASP A 62 -6.29 -7.69 13.87
C ASP A 62 -6.83 -7.18 12.52
N PHE A 63 -8.14 -7.26 12.32
CA PHE A 63 -8.83 -6.79 11.10
C PHE A 63 -9.78 -5.63 11.39
N LEU A 64 -9.50 -4.85 12.44
CA LEU A 64 -10.38 -3.77 12.88
C LEU A 64 -10.10 -2.47 12.11
N PHE A 65 -11.05 -1.55 12.11
CA PHE A 65 -10.87 -0.21 11.54
C PHE A 65 -9.58 0.46 12.05
N GLU A 66 -8.88 1.15 11.14
CA GLU A 66 -7.56 1.76 11.33
C GLU A 66 -6.39 0.77 11.48
N SER A 67 -6.63 -0.54 11.42
CA SER A 67 -5.55 -1.53 11.36
C SER A 67 -5.08 -1.78 9.93
N SER A 68 -3.81 -2.15 9.81
CA SER A 68 -3.17 -2.47 8.53
C SER A 68 -2.69 -3.92 8.50
N VAL A 69 -2.89 -4.59 7.37
CA VAL A 69 -2.28 -5.87 7.04
C VAL A 69 -1.10 -5.65 6.10
N ASN A 70 -0.01 -6.37 6.30
CA ASN A 70 1.18 -6.30 5.47
C ASN A 70 1.42 -7.62 4.77
N TYR A 71 2.02 -7.58 3.59
CA TYR A 71 2.29 -8.75 2.78
C TYR A 71 3.76 -8.84 2.41
N THR A 72 4.30 -10.06 2.41
CA THR A 72 5.64 -10.38 1.95
C THR A 72 5.58 -11.47 0.88
N CYS A 73 6.45 -11.41 -0.12
CA CYS A 73 6.61 -12.48 -1.09
C CYS A 73 7.67 -13.48 -0.62
N LYS A 74 7.60 -14.72 -1.11
CA LYS A 74 8.61 -15.76 -0.85
C LYS A 74 9.84 -15.53 -1.73
N GLU A 75 10.64 -14.54 -1.37
CA GLU A 75 11.85 -14.17 -2.10
C GLU A 75 12.86 -15.32 -2.18
N GLU A 76 12.91 -16.19 -1.16
CA GLU A 76 13.73 -17.40 -1.13
C GLU A 76 13.32 -18.44 -2.18
N GLN A 77 12.09 -18.35 -2.68
CA GLN A 77 11.57 -19.19 -3.78
C GLN A 77 11.62 -18.45 -5.13
N GLY A 78 12.27 -17.29 -5.18
CA GLY A 78 12.37 -16.47 -6.37
C GLY A 78 11.09 -15.70 -6.69
N TYR A 79 10.30 -15.27 -5.71
CA TYR A 79 9.11 -14.43 -5.95
C TYR A 79 9.30 -13.01 -5.40
N THR A 80 8.96 -12.01 -6.21
CA THR A 80 9.08 -10.59 -5.88
C THR A 80 7.72 -9.88 -5.91
N MET A 81 7.61 -8.82 -5.10
CA MET A 81 6.42 -7.97 -4.99
C MET A 81 6.21 -7.16 -6.27
N PHE A 82 5.19 -7.49 -7.05
CA PHE A 82 4.86 -6.77 -8.28
C PHE A 82 3.96 -5.55 -8.03
N SER A 83 3.26 -5.51 -6.89
CA SER A 83 2.33 -4.43 -6.56
C SER A 83 3.04 -3.25 -5.89
N ARG A 84 2.60 -2.01 -6.21
CA ARG A 84 3.18 -0.78 -5.63
C ARG A 84 3.06 -0.68 -4.11
N LYS A 85 2.00 -1.25 -3.53
CA LYS A 85 1.75 -1.27 -2.09
C LYS A 85 1.65 -2.71 -1.61
N ASN A 86 2.46 -3.04 -0.62
CA ASN A 86 2.47 -4.31 0.08
C ASN A 86 1.56 -4.35 1.32
N TYR A 87 0.74 -3.33 1.57
CA TYR A 87 -0.12 -3.24 2.74
C TYR A 87 -1.55 -2.80 2.40
N ARG A 88 -2.53 -3.19 3.19
CA ARG A 88 -3.93 -2.74 3.08
C ARG A 88 -4.44 -2.29 4.43
N ASP A 89 -5.28 -1.26 4.42
CA ASP A 89 -5.84 -0.63 5.62
C ASP A 89 -7.34 -0.89 5.68
N CYS A 90 -7.85 -1.21 6.87
CA CYS A 90 -9.28 -1.39 7.09
C CYS A 90 -9.95 -0.02 7.18
N GLN A 91 -10.92 0.22 6.29
CA GLN A 91 -11.57 1.51 6.10
C GLN A 91 -12.87 1.60 6.91
N ALA A 92 -13.39 2.83 7.02
CA ALA A 92 -14.57 3.14 7.83
C ALA A 92 -15.89 2.53 7.32
N ASP A 93 -15.87 1.96 6.11
CA ASP A 93 -16.98 1.25 5.47
C ASP A 93 -16.89 -0.28 5.59
N GLY A 94 -15.88 -0.79 6.31
CA GLY A 94 -15.65 -2.23 6.46
C GLY A 94 -14.91 -2.87 5.28
N THR A 95 -14.44 -2.08 4.32
CA THR A 95 -13.64 -2.57 3.19
C THR A 95 -12.16 -2.29 3.37
N TRP A 96 -11.31 -3.00 2.62
CA TRP A 96 -9.87 -2.76 2.59
C TRP A 96 -9.51 -1.74 1.52
N SER A 97 -8.45 -0.95 1.76
CA SER A 97 -7.94 0.13 0.88
C SER A 97 -7.48 -0.29 -0.53
N GLY A 98 -7.76 -1.53 -0.94
CA GLY A 98 -7.56 -2.07 -2.28
C GLY A 98 -7.57 -3.60 -2.30
N LYS A 99 -7.29 -4.19 -3.46
CA LYS A 99 -7.14 -5.64 -3.62
C LYS A 99 -5.81 -6.14 -3.07
N PRO A 100 -5.68 -7.38 -2.58
CA PRO A 100 -4.39 -7.92 -2.14
C PRO A 100 -3.27 -7.76 -3.19
N PRO A 101 -2.01 -7.59 -2.78
CA PRO A 101 -0.90 -7.47 -3.71
C PRO A 101 -0.59 -8.78 -4.42
N VAL A 102 0.18 -8.71 -5.50
CA VAL A 102 0.56 -9.84 -6.35
C VAL A 102 2.06 -10.07 -6.25
N CYS A 103 2.45 -11.32 -5.98
CA CYS A 103 3.81 -11.80 -6.12
C CYS A 103 3.98 -12.42 -7.52
N LYS A 104 5.12 -12.16 -8.16
CA LYS A 104 5.50 -12.79 -9.43
C LYS A 104 6.85 -13.45 -9.31
N GLU A 105 7.06 -14.51 -10.08
CA GLU A 105 8.38 -15.11 -10.22
C GLU A 105 9.37 -14.06 -10.74
N SER A 106 10.51 -13.99 -10.07
CA SER A 106 11.65 -13.17 -10.45
C SER A 106 12.30 -13.80 -11.67
N ILE A 107 12.14 -13.15 -12.81
CA ILE A 107 12.88 -13.51 -14.02
C ILE A 107 14.25 -12.84 -13.92
N CYS A 108 15.27 -13.63 -13.63
CA CYS A 108 16.64 -13.17 -13.82
C CYS A 108 17.02 -13.50 -15.28
N ASP A 109 17.29 -12.48 -16.10
CA ASP A 109 17.93 -12.73 -17.39
C ASP A 109 19.32 -13.30 -17.12
N ASN A 110 19.67 -14.38 -17.83
CA ASN A 110 21.05 -14.85 -17.93
C ASN A 110 21.83 -13.79 -18.72
N ILE A 111 22.17 -12.68 -18.06
CA ILE A 111 23.07 -11.67 -18.59
C ILE A 111 24.47 -12.30 -18.56
N TRP A 112 24.80 -13.08 -19.59
CA TRP A 112 26.16 -13.61 -19.78
C TRP A 112 27.19 -12.54 -20.14
N GLU A 113 26.79 -11.28 -20.25
CA GLU A 113 27.69 -10.15 -20.33
C GLU A 113 26.95 -8.93 -19.79
N LEU A 114 27.35 -8.42 -18.63
CA LEU A 114 27.29 -7.01 -18.19
C LEU A 114 27.40 -6.94 -16.65
N GLN A 115 28.62 -6.62 -16.19
CA GLN A 115 29.02 -5.94 -14.94
C GLN A 115 28.35 -6.31 -13.59
N GLU A 116 29.17 -6.39 -12.52
CA GLU A 116 28.78 -6.82 -11.16
C GLU A 116 27.60 -6.06 -10.50
N GLU A 117 27.13 -4.97 -11.09
CA GLU A 117 26.03 -4.15 -10.56
C GLU A 117 24.63 -4.64 -10.96
N ALA A 118 24.51 -5.59 -11.90
CA ALA A 118 23.22 -6.18 -12.31
C ALA A 118 22.72 -7.31 -11.37
N ARG A 119 23.42 -7.56 -10.26
CA ARG A 119 23.24 -8.77 -9.42
C ARG A 119 22.03 -8.75 -8.47
N LYS A 120 21.13 -7.78 -8.55
CA LYS A 120 19.90 -7.78 -7.74
C LYS A 120 18.66 -7.92 -8.62
N CYS A 121 18.07 -9.12 -8.61
CA CYS A 121 16.77 -9.45 -9.23
C CYS A 121 15.59 -8.82 -8.45
N THR A 122 15.66 -7.50 -8.18
CA THR A 122 14.67 -6.76 -7.39
C THR A 122 13.89 -5.71 -8.19
N SER A 123 14.26 -5.46 -9.45
CA SER A 123 13.63 -4.44 -10.29
C SER A 123 12.34 -4.93 -10.94
N THR A 124 11.32 -4.09 -10.90
CA THR A 124 10.03 -4.36 -11.56
C THR A 124 10.15 -4.22 -13.09
N PRO A 125 9.28 -4.86 -13.90
CA PRO A 125 9.32 -4.74 -15.37
C PRO A 125 9.31 -3.30 -15.89
N ASP A 126 8.61 -2.38 -15.21
CA ASP A 126 8.58 -0.95 -15.58
C ASP A 126 9.92 -0.24 -15.36
N GLU A 127 10.69 -0.65 -14.35
CA GLU A 127 12.03 -0.11 -14.09
C GLU A 127 13.06 -0.64 -15.09
N TRP A 128 12.92 -1.89 -15.50
CA TRP A 128 13.71 -2.49 -16.58
C TRP A 128 13.48 -1.81 -17.92
N ILE A 129 12.23 -1.48 -18.27
CA ILE A 129 11.92 -0.74 -19.52
C ILE A 129 12.64 0.61 -19.52
N LYS A 130 12.64 1.31 -18.38
CA LYS A 130 13.37 2.59 -18.25
C LYS A 130 14.88 2.39 -18.40
N TYR A 131 15.44 1.36 -17.75
CA TYR A 131 16.87 1.05 -17.86
C TYR A 131 17.28 0.74 -19.30
N LEU A 132 16.53 -0.13 -20.00
CA LEU A 132 16.79 -0.48 -21.40
C LEU A 132 16.64 0.72 -22.33
N GLN A 133 15.67 1.60 -22.10
CA GLN A 133 15.52 2.84 -22.86
C GLN A 133 16.73 3.77 -22.67
N VAL A 134 17.24 3.91 -21.44
CA VAL A 134 18.44 4.70 -21.16
C VAL A 134 19.68 4.09 -21.84
N GLN A 135 19.85 2.77 -21.79
CA GLN A 135 20.95 2.06 -22.46
C GLN A 135 20.88 2.22 -23.99
N TYR A 136 19.69 2.08 -24.58
CA TYR A 136 19.48 2.30 -26.01
C TYR A 136 19.83 3.74 -26.43
N LEU A 137 19.36 4.74 -25.68
CA LEU A 137 19.70 6.14 -25.94
C LEU A 137 21.20 6.42 -25.79
N TYR A 138 21.85 5.83 -24.79
CA TYR A 138 23.29 5.95 -24.59
C TYR A 138 24.07 5.41 -25.81
N LEU A 139 23.73 4.22 -26.29
CA LEU A 139 24.34 3.63 -27.49
C LEU A 139 24.10 4.48 -28.74
N GLN A 140 22.90 5.06 -28.90
CA GLN A 140 22.62 6.00 -29.98
C GLN A 140 23.50 7.25 -29.91
N ILE A 141 23.73 7.79 -28.71
CA ILE A 141 24.61 8.95 -28.50
C ILE A 141 26.06 8.61 -28.88
N GLU A 142 26.57 7.46 -28.48
CA GLU A 142 27.95 7.04 -28.81
C GLU A 142 28.14 6.87 -30.32
N ASN A 143 27.17 6.27 -31.02
CA ASN A 143 27.21 6.16 -32.48
C ASN A 143 27.21 7.54 -33.17
N LEU A 144 26.38 8.49 -32.69
CA LEU A 144 26.36 9.84 -33.22
C LEU A 144 27.67 10.60 -32.98
N LYS A 145 28.31 10.42 -31.81
CA LYS A 145 29.63 10.99 -31.53
C LYS A 145 30.67 10.50 -32.52
N LEU A 146 30.66 9.19 -32.80
CA LEU A 146 31.57 8.58 -33.76
C LEU A 146 31.36 9.14 -35.18
N ASP A 147 30.10 9.27 -35.62
CA ASP A 147 29.76 9.87 -36.92
C ASP A 147 30.25 11.33 -37.04
N ILE A 148 30.11 12.10 -35.97
CA ILE A 148 30.60 13.49 -35.91
C ILE A 148 32.13 13.51 -36.02
N GLU A 149 32.84 12.61 -35.35
CA GLU A 149 34.30 12.54 -35.40
C GLU A 149 34.79 12.15 -36.81
N ILE A 150 34.14 11.17 -37.44
CA ILE A 150 34.43 10.78 -38.83
C ILE A 150 34.22 11.95 -39.79
N LYS A 151 33.12 12.70 -39.64
CA LYS A 151 32.85 13.89 -40.45
C LYS A 151 33.90 14.97 -40.23
N LYS A 152 34.30 15.24 -38.99
CA LYS A 152 35.36 16.21 -38.66
C LYS A 152 36.69 15.84 -39.31
N LYS A 153 37.10 14.56 -39.27
CA LYS A 153 38.33 14.07 -39.94
C LYS A 153 38.29 14.30 -41.45
N LYS A 154 37.17 14.02 -42.11
CA LYS A 154 36.98 14.29 -43.55
C LYS A 154 37.00 15.78 -43.90
N LEU A 155 36.64 16.66 -42.97
CA LEU A 155 36.69 18.13 -43.14
C LEU A 155 38.10 18.70 -42.91
N SER A 156 38.93 18.06 -42.08
CA SER A 156 40.32 18.48 -41.87
C SER A 156 41.30 17.99 -42.94
N GLU A 157 40.91 17.00 -43.73
CA GLU A 157 41.71 16.44 -44.84
C GLU A 157 41.43 17.13 -46.19
N LYS A 158 40.67 18.23 -46.19
CA LYS A 158 40.27 19.00 -47.36
C LYS A 158 40.72 20.45 -47.25
#